data_AF-A0A183HHS8-F1
#
_entry.id   AF-A0A183HHS8-F1
#
_cell.length_a   1.000
_cell.length_b   1.000
_cell.length_c   1.000
_cell.angle_alpha   90.00
_cell.angle_beta   90.00
_cell.angle_gamma   90.00
#
_symmetry.space_group_name_H-M   'P 1'
#
loop_
_entity.id
_entity.type
_entity.pdbx_description
1 polymer ?
#
loop_
_entity_poly.entity_id
_entity_poly.type
_entity_poly.pdbx_seq_one_letter_code
_entity_poly.pdbx_strand_id
1 'polypeptide(L)'
;MDHPGLLYWSQVSDEFISKIAENITGRAKQEDNTLLVSSLNIIDLILNSKNEGKMNLVLREVPFESLIRHLEKSDERVILNVLTLMNSLYNKARDHVKSDIIEHLHVTPFRCAIEKSVLRKGKQLDVGIEQQLIIIQRIQLNKLLEKALRIPTEAEIERVFQLKLLHGESNKGMHANVMSEEKRTEFLNFTEAVIQTPPGSLALETILSFVTHCADS
;
A
#
# COMPACT_ATOMS: atom_id res chain seq x y z
N MET A 1 -18.76 18.60 -19.56
CA MET A 1 -17.34 18.87 -19.23
C MET A 1 -16.39 18.23 -20.23
N ASP A 2 -16.84 17.25 -21.03
CA ASP A 2 -15.98 16.52 -21.99
C ASP A 2 -15.75 17.28 -23.31
N HIS A 3 -16.43 18.41 -23.50
CA HIS A 3 -16.20 19.31 -24.62
C HIS A 3 -15.23 20.43 -24.20
N PRO A 4 -14.05 20.53 -24.84
CA PRO A 4 -13.07 21.57 -24.52
C PRO A 4 -13.66 22.97 -24.67
N GLY A 5 -13.45 23.85 -23.68
CA GLY A 5 -13.71 25.28 -23.81
C GLY A 5 -15.07 25.79 -23.36
N LEU A 6 -16.04 24.93 -23.01
CA LEU A 6 -17.37 25.37 -22.56
C LEU A 6 -17.47 25.53 -21.04
N LEU A 7 -17.12 24.51 -20.28
CA LEU A 7 -17.13 24.48 -18.81
C LEU A 7 -16.00 23.58 -18.32
N TYR A 8 -15.27 24.01 -17.30
CA TYR A 8 -14.12 23.29 -16.76
C TYR A 8 -14.41 22.68 -15.39
N TRP A 9 -13.84 21.50 -15.10
CA TRP A 9 -13.89 20.88 -13.77
C TRP A 9 -13.34 21.77 -12.64
N SER A 10 -12.53 22.77 -12.97
CA SER A 10 -12.07 23.79 -12.02
C SER A 10 -13.16 24.76 -11.55
N GLN A 11 -14.30 24.84 -12.25
CA GLN A 11 -15.37 25.81 -12.01
C GLN A 11 -16.57 25.23 -11.23
N VAL A 12 -16.61 23.92 -10.98
CA VAL A 12 -17.68 23.31 -10.18
C VAL A 12 -17.63 23.83 -8.73
N SER A 13 -18.76 23.83 -8.02
CA SER A 13 -18.78 24.27 -6.61
C SER A 13 -18.12 23.26 -5.67
N ASP A 14 -17.63 23.72 -4.52
CA ASP A 14 -17.09 22.82 -3.48
C ASP A 14 -18.19 21.92 -2.91
N GLU A 15 -19.40 22.45 -2.73
CA GLU A 15 -20.57 21.70 -2.27
C GLU A 15 -20.91 20.52 -3.20
N PHE A 16 -20.83 20.74 -4.52
CA PHE A 16 -21.02 19.67 -5.49
C PHE A 16 -19.99 18.55 -5.29
N ILE A 17 -18.71 18.90 -5.12
CA ILE A 17 -17.64 17.92 -4.89
C ILE A 17 -17.90 17.10 -3.63
N SER A 18 -18.20 17.76 -2.52
CA SER A 18 -18.54 17.09 -1.26
C SER A 18 -19.73 16.16 -1.44
N LYS A 19 -20.77 16.59 -2.17
CA LYS A 19 -21.96 15.77 -2.41
C LYS A 19 -21.68 14.51 -3.24
N ILE A 20 -20.83 14.63 -4.28
CA ILE A 20 -20.42 13.46 -5.06
C ILE A 20 -19.53 12.53 -4.24
N ALA A 21 -18.65 13.07 -3.39
CA ALA A 21 -17.80 12.28 -2.49
C ALA A 21 -18.61 11.47 -1.45
N GLU A 22 -19.79 11.92 -1.03
CA GLU A 22 -20.70 11.15 -0.15
C GLU A 22 -21.13 9.81 -0.76
N ASN A 23 -21.31 9.75 -2.09
CA ASN A 23 -21.66 8.51 -2.81
C ASN A 23 -20.53 7.48 -2.76
N ILE A 24 -19.28 7.94 -2.67
CA ILE A 24 -18.09 7.09 -2.58
C ILE A 24 -17.84 6.70 -1.11
N THR A 25 -17.92 7.64 -0.19
CA THR A 25 -17.58 7.41 1.23
C THR A 25 -18.63 6.61 2.00
N GLY A 26 -19.78 6.28 1.40
CA GLY A 26 -20.81 5.43 2.02
C GLY A 26 -21.76 6.18 2.91
N ARG A 27 -21.78 7.50 2.76
CA ARG A 27 -22.68 8.40 3.47
C ARG A 27 -23.98 8.61 2.68
N ALA A 28 -24.06 8.11 1.45
CA ALA A 28 -25.26 8.13 0.64
C ALA A 28 -26.31 7.09 1.11
N LYS A 29 -27.59 7.43 0.98
CA LYS A 29 -28.72 6.57 1.38
C LYS A 29 -28.97 5.40 0.43
N GLN A 30 -28.51 5.49 -0.82
CA GLN A 30 -28.70 4.47 -1.84
C GLN A 30 -27.35 4.21 -2.52
N GLU A 31 -26.96 2.95 -2.57
CA GLU A 31 -25.75 2.50 -3.26
C GLU A 31 -26.19 1.77 -4.55
N ASP A 32 -25.97 2.41 -5.69
CA ASP A 32 -26.15 1.83 -7.03
C ASP A 32 -24.82 1.89 -7.77
N ASN A 33 -24.46 0.80 -8.47
CA ASN A 33 -23.18 0.71 -9.17
C ASN A 33 -23.05 1.77 -10.27
N THR A 34 -24.14 2.14 -10.94
CA THR A 34 -24.09 3.15 -12.01
C THR A 34 -23.80 4.52 -11.41
N LEU A 35 -24.53 4.91 -10.36
CA LEU A 35 -24.27 6.14 -9.61
C LEU A 35 -22.85 6.19 -9.05
N LEU A 36 -22.36 5.07 -8.49
CA LEU A 36 -21.02 4.97 -7.93
C LEU A 36 -19.95 5.14 -9.02
N VAL A 37 -20.07 4.45 -10.15
CA VAL A 37 -19.15 4.61 -11.29
C VAL A 37 -19.14 6.04 -11.79
N SER A 38 -20.31 6.69 -11.95
CA SER A 38 -20.36 8.10 -12.34
C SER A 38 -19.69 9.01 -11.31
N SER A 39 -19.90 8.75 -10.02
CA SER A 39 -19.30 9.54 -8.93
C SER A 39 -17.78 9.40 -8.90
N LEU A 40 -17.26 8.17 -9.03
CA LEU A 40 -15.82 7.88 -9.10
C LEU A 40 -15.17 8.61 -10.28
N ASN A 41 -15.77 8.54 -11.48
CA ASN A 41 -15.26 9.23 -12.67
C ASN A 41 -15.23 10.75 -12.50
N ILE A 42 -16.32 11.34 -11.99
CA ILE A 42 -16.40 12.79 -11.76
C ILE A 42 -15.31 13.22 -10.79
N ILE A 43 -15.13 12.49 -9.69
CA ILE A 43 -14.09 12.79 -8.69
C ILE A 43 -12.69 12.66 -9.28
N ASP A 44 -12.41 11.63 -10.07
CA ASP A 44 -11.11 11.45 -10.72
C ASP A 44 -10.81 12.60 -11.72
N LEU A 45 -11.80 13.03 -12.49
CA LEU A 45 -11.68 14.16 -13.41
C LEU A 45 -11.42 15.48 -12.68
N ILE A 46 -12.06 15.70 -11.52
CA ILE A 46 -11.85 16.90 -10.69
C ILE A 46 -10.48 16.86 -10.03
N LEU A 47 -10.06 15.70 -9.50
CA LEU A 47 -8.74 15.48 -8.91
C LEU A 47 -7.62 15.75 -9.92
N ASN A 48 -7.83 15.35 -11.17
CA ASN A 48 -6.90 15.55 -12.28
C ASN A 48 -7.07 16.90 -12.98
N SER A 49 -8.02 17.73 -12.55
CA SER A 49 -8.12 19.10 -13.04
C SER A 49 -6.90 19.92 -12.60
N LYS A 50 -6.46 20.88 -13.43
CA LYS A 50 -5.34 21.78 -13.12
C LYS A 50 -5.74 22.86 -12.09
N ASN A 51 -6.41 22.47 -11.01
CA ASN A 51 -6.82 23.34 -9.92
C ASN A 51 -6.45 22.71 -8.58
N GLU A 52 -5.44 23.30 -7.92
CA GLU A 52 -4.88 22.79 -6.67
C GLU A 52 -5.91 22.82 -5.52
N GLY A 53 -6.78 23.83 -5.47
CA GLY A 53 -7.84 23.91 -4.46
C GLY A 53 -8.82 22.75 -4.56
N LYS A 54 -9.26 22.41 -5.78
CA LYS A 54 -10.14 21.26 -6.02
C LYS A 54 -9.46 19.93 -5.74
N MET A 55 -8.20 19.79 -6.13
CA MET A 55 -7.38 18.62 -5.83
C MET A 55 -7.29 18.38 -4.31
N ASN A 56 -6.92 19.41 -3.55
CA ASN A 56 -6.82 19.32 -2.09
C ASN A 56 -8.18 19.02 -1.44
N LEU A 57 -9.26 19.57 -1.98
CA LEU A 57 -10.61 19.26 -1.52
C LEU A 57 -10.95 17.78 -1.74
N VAL A 58 -10.69 17.22 -2.92
CA VAL A 58 -10.94 15.80 -3.20
C VAL A 58 -10.11 14.90 -2.28
N LEU A 59 -8.82 15.19 -2.10
CA LEU A 59 -7.94 14.42 -1.20
C LEU A 59 -8.47 14.38 0.24
N ARG A 60 -9.17 15.43 0.69
CA ARG A 60 -9.80 15.48 2.01
C ARG A 60 -11.15 14.75 2.06
N GLU A 61 -11.99 14.92 1.04
CA GLU A 61 -13.35 14.38 1.03
C GLU A 61 -13.43 12.89 0.69
N VAL A 62 -12.39 12.33 0.05
CA VAL A 62 -12.30 10.93 -0.33
C VAL A 62 -11.07 10.28 0.30
N PRO A 63 -11.17 9.81 1.56
CA PRO A 63 -10.11 9.04 2.20
C PRO A 63 -9.81 7.75 1.43
N PHE A 64 -8.54 7.37 1.34
CA PHE A 64 -8.10 6.23 0.53
C PHE A 64 -8.76 4.91 0.96
N GLU A 65 -8.84 4.67 2.27
CA GLU A 65 -9.42 3.48 2.88
C GLU A 65 -10.91 3.32 2.57
N SER A 66 -11.62 4.42 2.30
CA SER A 66 -13.04 4.39 1.93
C SER A 66 -13.28 3.71 0.58
N LEU A 67 -12.25 3.64 -0.27
CA LEU A 67 -12.29 2.99 -1.57
C LEU A 67 -12.14 1.46 -1.48
N ILE A 68 -11.47 0.95 -0.44
CA ILE A 68 -11.19 -0.49 -0.29
C ILE A 68 -12.49 -1.30 -0.24
N ARG A 69 -13.52 -0.79 0.44
CA ARG A 69 -14.82 -1.46 0.57
C ARG A 69 -15.51 -1.70 -0.77
N HIS A 70 -15.27 -0.84 -1.77
CA HIS A 70 -15.87 -0.94 -3.10
C HIS A 70 -15.19 -1.98 -3.99
N LEU A 71 -14.00 -2.44 -3.60
CA LEU A 71 -13.38 -3.59 -4.25
C LEU A 71 -14.11 -4.88 -3.88
N GLU A 72 -14.77 -4.95 -2.71
CA GLU A 72 -15.53 -6.12 -2.30
C GLU A 72 -16.92 -6.12 -2.95
N LYS A 73 -17.32 -7.26 -3.55
CA LYS A 73 -18.68 -7.52 -4.07
C LYS A 73 -19.18 -6.58 -5.20
N SER A 74 -18.30 -5.80 -5.82
CA SER A 74 -18.67 -4.94 -6.95
C SER A 74 -18.40 -5.57 -8.31
N ASP A 75 -19.03 -5.02 -9.36
CA ASP A 75 -18.74 -5.41 -10.74
C ASP A 75 -17.42 -4.82 -11.26
N GLU A 76 -16.97 -5.28 -12.44
CA GLU A 76 -15.67 -4.87 -13.02
C GLU A 76 -15.57 -3.37 -13.31
N ARG A 77 -16.68 -2.71 -13.63
CA ARG A 77 -16.66 -1.26 -13.91
C ARG A 77 -16.34 -0.50 -12.64
N VAL A 78 -16.97 -0.87 -11.52
CA VAL A 78 -16.66 -0.27 -10.22
C VAL A 78 -15.22 -0.56 -9.84
N ILE A 79 -14.76 -1.81 -9.95
CA ILE A 79 -13.37 -2.19 -9.61
C ILE A 79 -12.36 -1.36 -10.41
N LEU A 80 -12.53 -1.25 -11.73
CA LEU A 80 -11.64 -0.45 -12.59
C LEU A 80 -11.58 1.01 -12.14
N ASN A 81 -12.74 1.63 -11.89
CA ASN A 81 -12.84 3.03 -11.50
C ASN A 81 -12.24 3.28 -10.11
N VAL A 82 -12.44 2.35 -9.18
CA VAL A 82 -11.85 2.41 -7.83
C VAL A 82 -10.33 2.33 -7.90
N LEU A 83 -9.77 1.35 -8.63
CA LEU A 83 -8.31 1.20 -8.74
C LEU A 83 -7.67 2.39 -9.48
N THR A 84 -8.36 2.92 -10.49
CA THR A 84 -7.94 4.14 -11.20
C THR A 84 -7.86 5.31 -10.24
N LEU A 85 -8.92 5.56 -9.46
CA LEU A 85 -8.95 6.65 -8.50
C LEU A 85 -7.91 6.46 -7.38
N MET A 86 -7.71 5.22 -6.89
CA MET A 86 -6.65 4.91 -5.92
C MET A 86 -5.26 5.32 -6.44
N ASN A 87 -4.95 4.97 -7.69
CA ASN A 87 -3.69 5.36 -8.33
C ASN A 87 -3.59 6.88 -8.54
N SER A 88 -4.68 7.54 -8.96
CA SER A 88 -4.72 9.00 -9.07
C SER A 88 -4.49 9.71 -7.74
N LEU A 89 -5.14 9.26 -6.66
CA LEU A 89 -4.95 9.80 -5.30
C LEU A 89 -3.50 9.68 -4.86
N TYR A 90 -2.89 8.50 -5.03
CA TYR A 90 -1.47 8.30 -4.74
C TYR A 90 -0.58 9.26 -5.55
N ASN A 91 -0.84 9.41 -6.84
CA ASN A 91 -0.03 10.28 -7.71
C ASN A 91 -0.12 11.77 -7.33
N LYS A 92 -1.27 12.22 -6.82
CA LYS A 92 -1.49 13.62 -6.39
C LYS A 92 -1.13 13.88 -4.92
N ALA A 93 -1.01 12.83 -4.12
CA ALA A 93 -0.72 12.94 -2.69
C ALA A 93 0.69 13.51 -2.40
N ARG A 94 0.83 14.16 -1.25
CA ARG A 94 2.13 14.56 -0.66
C ARG A 94 2.80 13.34 -0.03
N ASP A 95 4.11 13.42 0.22
CA ASP A 95 4.91 12.26 0.64
C ASP A 95 4.44 11.58 1.95
N HIS A 96 3.97 12.35 2.94
CA HIS A 96 3.40 11.77 4.16
C HIS A 96 2.11 10.99 3.85
N VAL A 97 1.18 11.58 3.10
CA VAL A 97 -0.07 10.91 2.68
C VAL A 97 0.22 9.69 1.79
N LYS A 98 1.24 9.76 0.92
CA LYS A 98 1.68 8.59 0.13
C LYS A 98 2.14 7.45 1.02
N SER A 99 2.84 7.75 2.12
CA SER A 99 3.27 6.74 3.09
C SER A 99 2.05 6.07 3.73
N ASP A 100 1.06 6.84 4.16
CA ASP A 100 -0.21 6.32 4.73
C ASP A 100 -0.96 5.44 3.71
N ILE A 101 -1.05 5.88 2.45
CA ILE A 101 -1.66 5.10 1.35
C ILE A 101 -0.91 3.78 1.15
N ILE A 102 0.42 3.80 1.15
CA ILE A 102 1.24 2.59 1.01
C ILE A 102 0.95 1.62 2.15
N GLU A 103 0.80 2.10 3.39
CA GLU A 103 0.41 1.25 4.51
C GLU A 103 -0.96 0.60 4.27
N HIS A 104 -1.95 1.37 3.83
CA HIS A 104 -3.27 0.83 3.47
C HIS A 104 -3.22 -0.22 2.34
N LEU A 105 -2.29 -0.10 1.39
CA LEU A 105 -2.08 -1.09 0.35
C LEU A 105 -1.44 -2.39 0.87
N HIS A 106 -0.67 -2.36 1.96
CA HIS A 106 0.01 -3.54 2.50
C HIS A 106 -0.83 -4.30 3.55
N VAL A 107 -1.87 -3.69 4.13
CA VAL A 107 -2.71 -4.34 5.14
C VAL A 107 -3.70 -5.36 4.56
N THR A 108 -4.10 -6.31 5.41
CA THR A 108 -4.99 -7.42 5.07
C THR A 108 -6.29 -7.06 4.36
N PRO A 109 -7.03 -5.98 4.73
CA PRO A 109 -8.30 -5.65 4.07
C PRO A 109 -8.16 -5.45 2.56
N PHE A 110 -7.15 -4.69 2.11
CA PHE A 110 -6.91 -4.46 0.68
C PHE A 110 -6.57 -5.77 -0.04
N ARG A 111 -5.63 -6.55 0.50
CA ARG A 111 -5.21 -7.82 -0.08
C ARG A 111 -6.36 -8.81 -0.19
N CYS A 112 -7.18 -8.93 0.85
CA CYS A 112 -8.35 -9.81 0.85
C CYS A 112 -9.40 -9.36 -0.16
N ALA A 113 -9.63 -8.06 -0.31
CA ALA A 113 -10.56 -7.55 -1.30
C ALA A 113 -10.09 -7.91 -2.71
N ILE A 114 -8.83 -7.61 -3.06
CA ILE A 114 -8.25 -7.95 -4.37
C ILE A 114 -8.29 -9.45 -4.65
N GLU A 115 -7.88 -10.27 -3.69
CA GLU A 115 -7.89 -11.73 -3.85
C GLU A 115 -9.30 -12.25 -4.15
N LYS A 116 -10.30 -11.80 -3.36
CA LYS A 116 -11.66 -12.34 -3.44
C LYS A 116 -12.43 -11.84 -4.64
N SER A 117 -12.26 -10.59 -5.06
CA SER A 117 -13.10 -9.97 -6.09
C SER A 117 -12.43 -9.85 -7.45
N VAL A 118 -11.11 -9.66 -7.49
CA VAL A 118 -10.36 -9.39 -8.72
C VAL A 118 -9.70 -10.66 -9.23
N LEU A 119 -8.96 -11.38 -8.38
CA LEU A 119 -8.11 -12.51 -8.79
C LEU A 119 -8.84 -13.85 -8.86
N ARG A 120 -9.90 -14.06 -8.08
CA ARG A 120 -10.66 -15.34 -8.06
C ARG A 120 -11.56 -15.57 -9.27
N LYS A 121 -11.72 -14.59 -10.17
CA LYS A 121 -12.53 -14.78 -11.37
C LYS A 121 -11.78 -15.71 -12.33
N GLY A 122 -12.32 -16.89 -12.59
CA GLY A 122 -11.78 -17.85 -13.57
C GLY A 122 -11.88 -17.40 -15.03
N LYS A 123 -12.05 -16.11 -15.29
CA LYS A 123 -12.09 -15.48 -16.61
C LYS A 123 -10.87 -14.57 -16.76
N GLN A 124 -10.45 -14.34 -18.00
CA GLN A 124 -9.43 -13.34 -18.30
C GLN A 124 -9.86 -11.98 -17.72
N LEU A 125 -8.94 -11.34 -17.00
CA LEU A 125 -9.18 -10.04 -16.38
C LEU A 125 -9.30 -8.95 -17.46
N ASP A 126 -10.11 -7.92 -17.18
CA ASP A 126 -10.11 -6.71 -18.00
C ASP A 126 -8.72 -6.07 -18.02
N VAL A 127 -8.26 -5.67 -19.21
CA VAL A 127 -6.91 -5.12 -19.42
C VAL A 127 -6.71 -3.82 -18.64
N GLY A 128 -7.76 -3.00 -18.49
CA GLY A 128 -7.69 -1.80 -17.68
C GLY A 128 -7.43 -2.12 -16.21
N ILE A 129 -8.11 -3.13 -15.67
CA ILE A 129 -7.91 -3.57 -14.28
C ILE A 129 -6.47 -4.09 -14.10
N GLU A 130 -5.99 -4.93 -15.03
CA GLU A 130 -4.62 -5.45 -15.00
C GLU A 130 -3.58 -4.32 -14.97
N GLN A 131 -3.75 -3.31 -15.83
CA GLN A 131 -2.87 -2.14 -15.85
C GLN A 131 -2.87 -1.39 -14.51
N GLN A 132 -4.04 -1.18 -13.89
CA GLN A 132 -4.11 -0.53 -12.59
C GLN A 132 -3.44 -1.36 -11.48
N LEU A 133 -3.57 -2.68 -11.50
CA LEU A 133 -2.91 -3.57 -10.55
C LEU A 133 -1.39 -3.56 -10.68
N ILE A 134 -0.86 -3.49 -11.91
CA ILE A 134 0.59 -3.38 -12.14
C ILE A 134 1.15 -2.10 -11.49
N ILE A 135 0.42 -0.99 -11.56
CA ILE A 135 0.81 0.26 -10.91
C ILE A 135 0.84 0.10 -9.39
N ILE A 136 -0.21 -0.49 -8.81
CA ILE A 136 -0.28 -0.74 -7.35
C ILE A 136 0.85 -1.67 -6.90
N GLN A 137 1.08 -2.77 -7.62
CA GLN A 137 2.16 -3.70 -7.31
C GLN A 137 3.52 -2.99 -7.36
N ARG A 138 3.75 -2.12 -8.35
CA ARG A 138 4.97 -1.32 -8.42
C ARG A 138 5.11 -0.38 -7.23
N ILE A 139 4.04 0.28 -6.78
CA ILE A 139 4.05 1.12 -5.57
C ILE A 139 4.46 0.31 -4.34
N GLN A 140 3.87 -0.88 -4.15
CA GLN A 140 4.21 -1.77 -3.04
C GLN A 140 5.67 -2.24 -3.09
N LEU A 141 6.13 -2.69 -4.25
CA LEU A 141 7.51 -3.15 -4.45
C LEU A 141 8.54 -2.04 -4.28
N ASN A 142 8.23 -0.82 -4.72
CA ASN A 142 9.10 0.33 -4.51
C ASN A 142 9.32 0.62 -3.01
N LYS A 143 8.30 0.40 -2.16
CA LYS A 143 8.48 0.53 -0.71
C LYS A 143 9.48 -0.50 -0.16
N LEU A 144 9.46 -1.72 -0.68
CA LEU A 144 10.44 -2.76 -0.32
C LEU A 144 11.83 -2.43 -0.86
N LEU A 145 11.92 -1.83 -2.05
CA LEU A 145 13.17 -1.36 -2.62
C LEU A 145 13.84 -0.29 -1.76
N GLU A 146 13.07 0.68 -1.22
CA GLU A 146 13.59 1.67 -0.26
C GLU A 146 14.26 0.98 0.94
N LYS A 147 13.64 -0.07 1.48
CA LYS A 147 14.19 -0.85 2.59
C LYS A 147 15.40 -1.67 2.15
N ALA A 148 15.38 -2.21 0.94
CA ALA A 148 16.47 -3.01 0.40
C ALA A 148 17.74 -2.18 0.19
N LEU A 149 17.58 -0.89 -0.14
CA LEU A 149 18.68 0.04 -0.34
C LEU A 149 19.10 0.79 0.94
N ARG A 150 18.33 0.68 2.02
CA ARG A 150 18.67 1.30 3.30
C ARG A 150 19.73 0.45 4.01
N ILE A 151 20.88 1.06 4.29
CA ILE A 151 21.90 0.47 5.17
C ILE A 151 21.31 0.40 6.60
N PRO A 152 21.29 -0.79 7.22
CA PRO A 152 20.78 -0.94 8.58
C PRO A 152 21.74 -0.33 9.61
N THR A 153 21.18 0.14 10.72
CA THR A 153 21.96 0.60 11.87
C THR A 153 22.53 -0.57 12.65
N GLU A 154 23.63 -0.36 13.36
CA GLU A 154 24.27 -1.39 14.20
C GLU A 154 23.28 -1.99 15.22
N ALA A 155 22.42 -1.15 15.82
CA ALA A 155 21.38 -1.60 16.75
C ALA A 155 20.34 -2.54 16.10
N GLU A 156 19.99 -2.32 14.83
CA GLU A 156 19.06 -3.19 14.10
C GLU A 156 19.70 -4.54 13.77
N ILE A 157 20.98 -4.54 13.40
CA ILE A 157 21.74 -5.77 13.12
C ILE A 157 21.88 -6.59 14.41
N GLU A 158 22.26 -5.93 15.51
CA GLU A 158 22.41 -6.55 16.83
C GLU A 158 21.10 -7.19 17.29
N ARG A 159 19.97 -6.50 17.10
CA ARG A 159 18.64 -7.04 17.44
C ARG A 159 18.36 -8.38 16.76
N VAL A 160 18.67 -8.51 15.48
CA VAL A 160 18.45 -9.77 14.74
C VAL A 160 19.40 -10.86 15.21
N PHE A 161 20.66 -10.51 15.50
CA PHE A 161 21.64 -11.47 15.96
C PHE A 161 21.32 -12.03 17.34
N GLN A 162 20.88 -11.19 18.27
CA GLN A 162 20.43 -11.62 19.60
C GLN A 162 19.25 -12.59 19.53
N LEU A 163 18.32 -12.41 18.59
CA LEU A 163 17.21 -13.37 18.38
C LEU A 163 17.72 -14.73 17.88
N LYS A 164 18.72 -14.75 16.98
CA LYS A 164 19.37 -16.00 16.51
C LYS A 164 20.05 -16.73 17.67
N LEU A 165 20.71 -16.00 18.58
CA LEU A 165 21.31 -16.55 19.80
C LEU A 165 20.26 -17.19 20.71
N LEU A 166 19.16 -16.48 21.01
CA LEU A 166 18.09 -16.98 21.88
C LEU A 166 17.41 -18.25 21.34
N HIS A 167 17.16 -18.32 20.02
CA HIS A 167 16.61 -19.53 19.39
C HIS A 167 17.62 -20.69 19.34
N GLY A 168 18.91 -20.39 19.15
CA GLY A 168 19.98 -21.41 19.14
C GLY A 168 20.29 -22.00 20.53
N GLU A 169 20.01 -21.27 21.61
CA GLU A 169 20.30 -21.67 22.99
C GLU A 169 19.17 -22.44 23.67
N SER A 170 17.97 -22.48 23.09
CA SER A 170 16.85 -23.31 23.59
C SER A 170 17.17 -24.82 23.63
N ASN A 171 18.30 -25.26 23.07
CA ASN A 171 18.77 -26.65 23.10
C ASN A 171 20.02 -26.91 23.98
N LYS A 172 20.61 -25.92 24.65
CA LYS A 172 21.80 -26.15 25.50
C LYS A 172 21.73 -25.38 26.81
N GLY A 173 21.52 -26.11 27.89
CA GLY A 173 21.42 -25.57 29.24
C GLY A 173 22.62 -24.72 29.69
N MET A 174 22.28 -23.65 30.40
CA MET A 174 22.97 -23.03 31.53
C MET A 174 24.49 -22.75 31.44
N HIS A 175 25.03 -22.41 30.28
CA HIS A 175 26.31 -21.70 30.18
C HIS A 175 26.16 -20.40 29.41
N ALA A 176 25.75 -19.37 30.14
CA ALA A 176 25.63 -18.01 29.63
C ALA A 176 27.01 -17.37 29.37
N ASN A 177 27.06 -16.62 28.27
CA ASN A 177 27.77 -15.35 28.11
C ASN A 177 29.15 -15.27 27.44
N VAL A 178 29.61 -16.32 26.73
CA VAL A 178 30.74 -16.15 25.80
C VAL A 178 30.30 -16.54 24.39
N MET A 179 30.18 -15.55 23.49
CA MET A 179 30.05 -15.82 22.06
C MET A 179 31.24 -16.66 21.61
N SER A 180 30.99 -17.85 21.06
CA SER A 180 32.05 -18.64 20.44
C SER A 180 32.70 -17.84 19.31
N GLU A 181 33.97 -18.11 19.05
CA GLU A 181 34.71 -17.43 17.98
C GLU A 181 34.08 -17.67 16.59
N GLU A 182 33.44 -18.82 16.41
CA GLU A 182 32.61 -19.16 15.25
C GLU A 182 31.39 -18.22 15.13
N LYS A 183 30.61 -18.04 16.22
CA LYS A 183 29.45 -17.13 16.24
C LYS A 183 29.87 -15.67 15.99
N ARG A 184 31.03 -15.26 16.48
CA ARG A 184 31.59 -13.92 16.23
C ARG A 184 31.96 -13.72 14.76
N THR A 185 32.55 -14.73 14.13
CA THR A 185 32.86 -14.69 12.69
C THR A 185 31.59 -14.68 11.86
N GLU A 186 30.58 -15.48 12.22
CA GLU A 186 29.26 -15.44 11.56
C GLU A 186 28.61 -14.07 11.66
N PHE A 187 28.66 -13.41 12.83
CA PHE A 187 28.13 -12.08 13.01
C PHE A 187 28.80 -11.06 12.10
N LEU A 188 30.13 -11.06 12.04
CA LEU A 188 30.89 -10.14 11.18
C LEU A 188 30.54 -10.36 9.70
N ASN A 189 30.47 -11.62 9.26
CA ASN A 189 30.08 -11.95 7.89
C ASN A 189 28.65 -11.50 7.58
N PHE A 190 27.72 -11.66 8.53
CA PHE A 190 26.35 -11.20 8.39
C PHE A 190 26.26 -9.68 8.30
N THR A 191 26.95 -8.97 9.20
CA THR A 191 27.04 -7.51 9.21
C THR A 191 27.55 -7.00 7.87
N GLU A 192 28.68 -7.55 7.38
CA GLU A 192 29.25 -7.19 6.08
C GLU A 192 28.27 -7.43 4.93
N ALA A 193 27.54 -8.56 4.96
CA ALA A 193 26.55 -8.87 3.93
C ALA A 193 25.35 -7.92 3.93
N VAL A 194 24.85 -7.49 5.10
CA VAL A 194 23.64 -6.64 5.18
C VAL A 194 23.93 -5.16 4.97
N ILE A 195 25.17 -4.69 5.21
CA ILE A 195 25.55 -3.31 4.85
C ILE A 195 25.80 -3.14 3.36
N GLN A 196 26.12 -4.23 2.65
CA GLN A 196 26.18 -4.27 1.19
C GLN A 196 24.76 -4.29 0.62
N THR A 197 24.24 -3.11 0.28
CA THR A 197 22.88 -2.96 -0.26
C THR A 197 22.85 -3.18 -1.78
N PRO A 198 21.84 -3.89 -2.34
CA PRO A 198 20.78 -4.68 -1.66
C PRO A 198 21.30 -6.02 -1.10
N PRO A 199 20.66 -6.63 -0.07
CA PRO A 199 19.29 -6.42 0.39
C PRO A 199 19.13 -5.52 1.63
N GLY A 200 20.21 -4.99 2.21
CA GLY A 200 20.11 -3.95 3.23
C GLY A 200 19.22 -4.33 4.42
N SER A 201 18.45 -3.34 4.86
CA SER A 201 17.51 -3.46 5.98
C SER A 201 16.34 -4.40 5.71
N LEU A 202 16.00 -4.64 4.44
CA LEU A 202 14.93 -5.58 4.08
C LEU A 202 15.28 -7.01 4.54
N ALA A 203 16.55 -7.40 4.53
CA ALA A 203 16.97 -8.70 5.04
C ALA A 203 16.68 -8.84 6.54
N LEU A 204 16.98 -7.82 7.34
CA LEU A 204 16.71 -7.82 8.78
C LEU A 204 15.22 -7.95 9.06
N GLU A 205 14.39 -7.14 8.40
CA GLU A 205 12.94 -7.20 8.58
C GLU A 205 12.35 -8.55 8.17
N THR A 206 12.88 -9.14 7.09
CA THR A 206 12.42 -10.46 6.61
C THR A 206 12.75 -11.55 7.64
N ILE A 207 13.95 -11.55 8.20
CA ILE A 207 14.34 -12.50 9.25
C ILE A 207 13.47 -12.31 10.49
N LEU A 208 13.26 -11.06 10.94
CA LEU A 208 12.41 -10.77 12.10
C LEU A 208 10.99 -11.27 11.88
N SER A 209 10.39 -10.98 10.72
CA SER A 209 9.05 -11.42 10.37
C SER A 209 8.95 -12.96 10.34
N PHE A 210 9.95 -13.64 9.78
CA PHE A 210 9.98 -15.10 9.76
C PHE A 210 10.02 -15.68 11.18
N VAL A 211 10.88 -15.15 12.04
CA VAL A 211 11.02 -15.61 13.43
C VAL A 211 9.71 -15.43 14.21
N THR A 212 9.03 -14.27 14.07
CA THR A 212 7.75 -14.05 14.77
C THR A 212 6.67 -15.01 14.29
N HIS A 213 6.55 -15.23 12.97
CA HIS A 213 5.54 -16.14 12.43
C HIS A 213 5.77 -17.60 12.83
N CYS A 214 7.04 -18.04 12.92
CA CYS A 214 7.39 -19.39 13.38
C CYS A 214 7.24 -19.58 14.89
N ALA A 215 7.34 -18.52 15.69
CA ALA A 215 7.13 -18.61 17.15
C ALA A 215 5.64 -18.77 17.52
N ASP A 216 4.74 -18.26 16.67
CA ASP A 216 3.28 -18.34 16.85
C ASP A 216 2.65 -19.62 16.25
N SER A 217 3.44 -20.45 15.54
CA SER A 217 3.01 -21.72 14.91
C SER A 217 3.37 -22.94 15.76
#